data_AF-A0A6I4KQ73-F1
#
_entry.id   AF-A0A6I4KQ73-F1
#
_cell.length_a   1.000
_cell.length_b   1.000
_cell.length_c   1.000
_cell.angle_alpha   90.00
_cell.angle_beta   90.00
_cell.angle_gamma   90.00
#
_symmetry.space_group_name_H-M   'P 1'
#
loop_
_entity.id
_entity.type
_entity.pdbx_description
1 polymer ?
#
loop_
_entity_poly.entity_id
_entity_poly.type
_entity_poly.pdbx_seq_one_letter_code
_entity_poly.pdbx_strand_id
1 'polypeptide(L)'
;MKRIHVAAAVIRGADGRILLAKRPVDTHQGGLWEFPGGKVEAGEAVEVALARELEEELGIRPTAARPLIQVRHDYPDKQVLLDVWEVTAFGGEPHGAEGQPLAWVSSAELADYEFPAANRPIVVAAQLPDRYLITPDNLSAAQLLQGIELALSQGVSLLQLRAPQLSVSQYRALAEEALSLCTGRAQLMLKGPLHAWGDFPGAGWHLTARQLSELAGAGVSRPAGGLLAASCHDARELALAAELGLDFVTLSPVQPTQTHPEVQPLGWANAAQLLQGFNQPAYLLGGLGAVDIERAWQSGAQGVAGIRGLWPD
;
A
#
# COMPACT_ATOMS: atom_id res chain seq x y z
N MET A 1 18.74 7.16 23.77
CA MET A 1 17.50 7.51 23.05
C MET A 1 16.45 6.46 23.38
N LYS A 2 15.25 6.84 23.82
CA LYS A 2 14.20 5.88 24.17
C LYS A 2 13.63 5.26 22.89
N ARG A 3 13.58 3.93 22.81
CA ARG A 3 12.91 3.20 21.73
C ARG A 3 11.54 2.77 22.22
N ILE A 4 10.51 3.04 21.43
CA ILE A 4 9.13 2.70 21.73
C ILE A 4 8.61 1.85 20.58
N HIS A 5 8.03 0.72 20.93
CA HIS A 5 7.36 -0.17 19.99
C HIS A 5 5.86 -0.07 20.26
N VAL A 6 5.08 0.19 19.23
CA VAL A 6 3.63 0.36 19.30
C VAL A 6 2.99 -0.67 18.37
N ALA A 7 2.03 -1.43 18.88
CA ALA A 7 1.14 -2.26 18.07
C ALA A 7 -0.12 -1.44 17.78
N ALA A 8 -0.46 -1.26 16.50
CA ALA A 8 -1.63 -0.49 16.08
C ALA A 8 -2.46 -1.28 15.05
N ALA A 9 -3.75 -0.97 14.92
CA ALA A 9 -4.62 -1.68 14.01
C ALA A 9 -5.37 -0.79 13.01
N VAL A 10 -5.33 -1.20 11.74
CA VAL A 10 -6.34 -0.85 10.74
C VAL A 10 -7.48 -1.88 10.87
N ILE A 11 -8.56 -1.49 11.54
CA ILE A 11 -9.67 -2.39 11.85
C ILE A 11 -10.75 -2.20 10.80
N ARG A 12 -11.11 -3.27 10.08
CA ARG A 12 -12.16 -3.26 9.07
C ARG A 12 -13.47 -3.83 9.63
N GLY A 13 -14.55 -3.09 9.47
CA GLY A 13 -15.90 -3.54 9.73
C GLY A 13 -16.41 -4.48 8.63
N ALA A 14 -17.54 -5.13 8.88
CA ALA A 14 -18.16 -6.05 7.90
C ALA A 14 -18.58 -5.35 6.59
N ASP A 15 -18.77 -4.02 6.63
CA ASP A 15 -19.08 -3.16 5.49
C ASP A 15 -17.82 -2.59 4.81
N GLY A 16 -16.63 -3.01 5.24
CA GLY A 16 -15.34 -2.56 4.71
C GLY A 16 -14.88 -1.20 5.21
N ARG A 17 -15.65 -0.53 6.09
CA ARG A 17 -15.23 0.72 6.72
C ARG A 17 -14.10 0.47 7.71
N ILE A 18 -13.28 1.49 7.93
CA ILE A 18 -12.14 1.49 8.82
C ILE A 18 -12.50 2.24 10.09
N LEU A 19 -12.18 1.67 11.26
CA LEU A 19 -12.39 2.32 12.55
C LEU A 19 -11.20 3.24 12.88
N LEU A 20 -11.51 4.49 13.19
CA LEU A 20 -10.57 5.47 13.73
C LEU A 20 -10.97 5.87 15.14
N ALA A 21 -9.97 6.21 15.96
CA ALA A 21 -10.15 6.84 17.26
C ALA A 21 -9.58 8.26 17.22
N LYS A 22 -10.17 9.16 18.02
CA LYS A 22 -9.70 10.54 18.15
C LYS A 22 -8.88 10.72 19.42
N ARG A 23 -7.65 11.20 19.29
CA ARG A 23 -6.74 11.44 20.42
C ARG A 23 -7.35 12.44 21.40
N PRO A 24 -7.29 12.19 22.73
CA PRO A 24 -7.67 13.19 23.71
C PRO A 24 -6.84 14.47 23.54
N VAL A 25 -7.47 15.63 23.70
CA VAL A 25 -6.87 16.96 23.43
C VAL A 25 -5.59 17.19 24.25
N ASP A 26 -5.54 16.66 25.48
CA ASP A 26 -4.44 16.89 26.42
C ASP A 26 -3.20 15.98 26.19
N THR A 27 -3.22 15.14 25.17
CA THR A 27 -2.10 14.25 24.82
C THR A 27 -1.15 14.87 23.79
N HIS A 28 0.05 14.30 23.63
CA HIS A 28 0.95 14.70 22.55
C HIS A 28 0.23 14.53 21.18
N GLN A 29 0.17 15.59 20.38
CA GLN A 29 -0.63 15.64 19.13
C GLN A 29 -2.14 15.38 19.33
N GLY A 30 -2.70 15.83 20.46
CA GLY A 30 -4.12 15.70 20.78
C GLY A 30 -5.05 16.37 19.75
N GLY A 31 -6.25 15.80 19.58
CA GLY A 31 -7.24 16.27 18.61
C GLY A 31 -7.11 15.68 17.20
N LEU A 32 -5.97 15.05 16.86
CA LEU A 32 -5.80 14.28 15.62
C LEU A 32 -6.49 12.91 15.70
N TRP A 33 -6.75 12.33 14.54
CA TRP A 33 -7.25 10.96 14.43
C TRP A 33 -6.10 9.96 14.32
N GLU A 34 -6.37 8.73 14.75
CA GLU A 34 -5.37 7.66 14.74
C GLU A 34 -5.97 6.28 14.54
N PHE A 35 -5.06 5.34 14.26
CA PHE A 35 -5.33 3.92 14.28
C PHE A 35 -5.17 3.44 15.73
N PRO A 36 -6.20 2.79 16.32
CA PRO A 36 -6.20 2.33 17.71
C PRO A 36 -5.04 1.38 18.02
N GLY A 37 -4.60 1.38 19.28
CA GLY A 37 -3.53 0.51 19.79
C GLY A 37 -2.51 1.25 20.66
N GLY A 38 -1.59 0.48 21.24
CA GLY A 38 -0.69 1.00 22.26
C GLY A 38 0.65 0.29 22.32
N LYS A 39 1.32 0.41 23.46
CA LYS A 39 2.74 0.06 23.55
C LYS A 39 2.90 -1.45 23.72
N VAL A 40 3.90 -1.98 23.02
CA VAL A 40 4.36 -3.36 23.23
C VAL A 40 5.26 -3.37 24.47
N GLU A 41 4.89 -4.16 25.47
CA GLU A 41 5.65 -4.32 26.70
C GLU A 41 6.90 -5.19 26.49
N ALA A 42 7.86 -5.09 27.41
CA ALA A 42 9.12 -5.81 27.28
C ALA A 42 8.91 -7.34 27.28
N GLY A 43 9.25 -7.99 26.16
CA GLY A 43 9.08 -9.44 25.98
C GLY A 43 7.67 -9.86 25.56
N GLU A 44 6.76 -8.91 25.35
CA GLU A 44 5.41 -9.14 24.83
C GLU A 44 5.47 -9.39 23.31
N ALA A 45 4.73 -10.39 22.84
CA ALA A 45 4.52 -10.58 21.40
C ALA A 45 3.60 -9.47 20.85
N VAL A 46 3.85 -9.01 19.63
CA VAL A 46 3.11 -7.87 19.05
C VAL A 46 1.62 -8.15 18.97
N GLU A 47 1.24 -9.37 18.61
CA GLU A 47 -0.15 -9.81 18.51
C GLU A 47 -0.85 -9.84 19.88
N VAL A 48 -0.10 -10.16 20.94
CA VAL A 48 -0.62 -10.14 22.32
C VAL A 48 -0.82 -8.71 22.78
N ALA A 49 0.15 -7.83 22.52
CA ALA A 49 0.02 -6.40 22.79
C ALA A 49 -1.18 -5.81 22.03
N LEU A 50 -1.29 -6.10 20.73
CA LEU A 50 -2.41 -5.65 19.91
C LEU A 50 -3.76 -6.08 20.47
N ALA A 51 -3.92 -7.36 20.82
CA ALA A 51 -5.18 -7.86 21.35
C ALA A 51 -5.54 -7.24 22.71
N ARG A 52 -4.54 -7.01 23.58
CA ARG A 52 -4.72 -6.35 24.88
C ARG A 52 -5.13 -4.89 24.71
N GLU A 53 -4.39 -4.13 23.91
CA GLU A 53 -4.64 -2.69 23.70
C GLU A 53 -6.00 -2.45 23.04
N LEU A 54 -6.38 -3.27 22.05
CA LEU A 54 -7.71 -3.16 21.42
C LEU A 54 -8.85 -3.55 22.37
N GLU A 55 -8.62 -4.47 23.31
CA GLU A 55 -9.61 -4.77 24.34
C GLU A 55 -9.74 -3.61 25.34
N GLU A 56 -8.61 -3.05 25.79
CA GLU A 56 -8.57 -1.95 26.76
C GLU A 56 -9.17 -0.66 26.19
N GLU A 57 -8.83 -0.29 24.94
CA GLU A 57 -9.28 0.97 24.33
C GLU A 57 -10.66 0.88 23.69
N LEU A 58 -11.02 -0.29 23.13
CA LEU A 58 -12.19 -0.45 22.26
C LEU A 58 -13.18 -1.52 22.71
N GLY A 59 -12.82 -2.35 23.68
CA GLY A 59 -13.66 -3.48 24.11
C GLY A 59 -13.78 -4.59 23.06
N ILE A 60 -12.83 -4.70 22.12
CA ILE A 60 -12.85 -5.74 21.08
C ILE A 60 -11.66 -6.69 21.19
N ARG A 61 -11.86 -7.92 20.71
CA ARG A 61 -10.83 -8.95 20.64
C ARG A 61 -10.63 -9.41 19.20
N PRO A 62 -9.47 -9.17 18.57
CA PRO A 62 -9.18 -9.66 17.23
C PRO A 62 -9.31 -11.19 17.13
N THR A 63 -9.92 -11.68 16.05
CA THR A 63 -10.03 -13.10 15.71
C THR A 63 -9.40 -13.43 14.36
N ALA A 64 -9.25 -12.43 13.48
CA ALA A 64 -8.43 -12.51 12.28
C ALA A 64 -7.63 -11.21 12.13
N ALA A 65 -6.30 -11.34 12.12
CA ALA A 65 -5.38 -10.23 11.95
C ALA A 65 -4.16 -10.66 11.14
N ARG A 66 -3.55 -9.72 10.41
CA ARG A 66 -2.30 -9.92 9.67
C ARG A 66 -1.40 -8.69 9.75
N PRO A 67 -0.08 -8.81 9.54
CA PRO A 67 0.78 -7.67 9.33
C PRO A 67 0.31 -6.84 8.13
N LEU A 68 0.31 -5.51 8.27
CA LEU A 68 0.01 -4.57 7.20
C LEU A 68 1.24 -3.76 6.79
N ILE A 69 1.86 -3.06 7.75
CA ILE A 69 3.03 -2.22 7.49
C ILE A 69 3.78 -1.92 8.80
N GLN A 70 5.10 -1.77 8.71
CA GLN A 70 5.92 -1.23 9.79
C GLN A 70 6.40 0.18 9.42
N VAL A 71 6.22 1.14 10.32
CA VAL A 71 6.68 2.53 10.13
C VAL A 71 7.63 2.93 11.24
N ARG A 72 8.83 3.35 10.86
CA ARG A 72 9.87 3.88 11.75
C ARG A 72 9.86 5.39 11.71
N HIS A 73 9.73 6.03 12.86
CA HIS A 73 9.74 7.48 12.96
C HIS A 73 10.65 7.94 14.11
N ASP A 74 11.60 8.80 13.78
CA ASP A 74 12.52 9.41 14.74
C ASP A 74 12.00 10.80 15.13
N TYR A 75 11.56 10.92 16.38
CA TYR A 75 11.29 12.20 17.03
C TYR A 75 12.57 12.72 17.71
N PRO A 76 12.68 14.03 17.99
CA PRO A 76 13.86 14.59 18.67
C PRO A 76 14.22 13.90 20.01
N ASP A 77 13.25 13.35 20.72
CA ASP A 77 13.38 12.75 22.05
C ASP A 77 13.31 11.21 22.07
N LYS A 78 12.81 10.56 21.01
CA LYS A 78 12.49 9.13 20.97
C LYS A 78 12.45 8.55 19.56
N GLN A 79 12.66 7.24 19.45
CA GLN A 79 12.42 6.48 18.22
C GLN A 79 11.18 5.63 18.39
N VAL A 80 10.28 5.68 17.42
CA VAL A 80 9.03 4.92 17.43
C VAL A 80 9.03 3.93 16.26
N LEU A 81 8.73 2.67 16.56
CA LEU A 81 8.30 1.67 15.59
C LEU A 81 6.80 1.48 15.75
N LEU A 82 6.04 1.84 14.72
CA LEU A 82 4.63 1.49 14.58
C LEU A 82 4.55 0.15 13.83
N ASP A 83 4.15 -0.92 14.51
CA ASP A 83 3.89 -2.23 13.92
C ASP A 83 2.38 -2.36 13.72
N VAL A 84 1.96 -2.15 12.48
CA VAL A 84 0.55 -1.99 12.14
C VAL A 84 -0.01 -3.26 11.54
N TRP A 85 -1.13 -3.69 12.08
CA TRP A 85 -1.85 -4.89 11.68
C TRP A 85 -3.18 -4.54 11.04
N GLU A 86 -3.60 -5.32 10.06
CA GLU A 86 -4.97 -5.28 9.55
C GLU A 86 -5.80 -6.29 10.33
N VAL A 87 -6.89 -5.84 10.94
CA VAL A 87 -7.85 -6.68 11.65
C VAL A 87 -9.13 -6.74 10.82
N THR A 88 -9.50 -7.93 10.36
CA THR A 88 -10.68 -8.14 9.49
C THR A 88 -11.82 -8.87 10.20
N ALA A 89 -11.56 -9.45 11.37
CA ALA A 89 -12.59 -10.03 12.22
C ALA A 89 -12.23 -9.87 13.70
N PHE A 90 -13.22 -9.62 14.54
CA PHE A 90 -13.08 -9.46 15.98
C PHE A 90 -14.39 -9.82 16.68
N GLY A 91 -14.31 -10.13 17.98
CA GLY A 91 -15.46 -10.23 18.86
C GLY A 91 -15.64 -8.97 19.70
N GLY A 92 -16.86 -8.69 20.13
CA GLY A 92 -17.24 -7.47 20.86
C GLY A 92 -17.76 -6.36 19.94
N GLU A 93 -18.29 -5.30 20.55
CA GLU A 93 -18.78 -4.11 19.85
C GLU A 93 -17.86 -2.93 20.16
N PRO A 94 -17.22 -2.32 19.13
CA PRO A 94 -16.29 -1.22 19.38
C PRO A 94 -16.97 -0.02 20.01
N HIS A 95 -16.38 0.48 21.09
CA HIS A 95 -16.78 1.70 21.77
C HIS A 95 -15.55 2.37 22.37
N GLY A 96 -15.57 3.69 22.55
CA GLY A 96 -14.44 4.38 23.19
C GLY A 96 -14.40 4.07 24.69
N ALA A 97 -13.70 3.02 25.10
CA ALA A 97 -13.64 2.57 26.49
C ALA A 97 -12.96 3.59 27.40
N GLU A 98 -12.14 4.49 26.83
CA GLU A 98 -11.51 5.62 27.52
C GLU A 98 -12.28 6.95 27.33
N GLY A 99 -13.47 6.91 26.73
CA GLY A 99 -14.30 8.09 26.43
C GLY A 99 -13.88 8.83 25.16
N GLN A 100 -13.02 8.24 24.34
CA GLN A 100 -12.56 8.79 23.07
C GLN A 100 -13.63 8.66 21.97
N PRO A 101 -13.85 9.70 21.14
CA PRO A 101 -14.71 9.58 19.97
C PRO A 101 -14.17 8.55 18.97
N LEU A 102 -15.08 7.75 18.43
CA LEU A 102 -14.80 6.82 17.34
C LEU A 102 -15.49 7.25 16.05
N ALA A 103 -14.87 6.95 14.92
CA ALA A 103 -15.48 7.11 13.61
C ALA A 103 -15.18 5.88 12.76
N TRP A 104 -16.25 5.28 12.24
CA TRP A 104 -16.15 4.41 11.08
C TRP A 104 -16.06 5.31 9.85
N VAL A 105 -15.13 5.04 8.95
CA VAL A 105 -14.91 5.80 7.71
C VAL A 105 -14.65 4.86 6.53
N SER A 106 -15.05 5.25 5.34
CA SER A 106 -14.62 4.55 4.13
C SER A 106 -13.14 4.80 3.85
N SER A 107 -12.54 3.92 3.06
CA SER A 107 -11.15 4.06 2.61
C SER A 107 -10.87 5.40 1.93
N ALA A 108 -11.82 5.93 1.16
CA ALA A 108 -11.68 7.20 0.43
C ALA A 108 -11.77 8.42 1.38
N GLU A 109 -12.60 8.33 2.41
CA GLU A 109 -12.77 9.40 3.42
C GLU A 109 -11.53 9.59 4.29
N LEU A 110 -10.57 8.66 4.33
CA LEU A 110 -9.34 8.81 5.13
C LEU A 110 -8.55 10.09 4.79
N ALA A 111 -8.64 10.59 3.56
CA ALA A 111 -7.98 11.83 3.15
C ALA A 111 -8.57 13.09 3.81
N ASP A 112 -9.80 13.00 4.34
CA ASP A 112 -10.50 14.12 4.99
C ASP A 112 -10.15 14.25 6.48
N TYR A 113 -9.34 13.34 7.02
CA TYR A 113 -8.98 13.27 8.42
C TYR A 113 -7.52 13.67 8.63
N GLU A 114 -7.26 14.45 9.67
CA GLU A 114 -5.90 14.84 10.04
C GLU A 114 -5.26 13.77 10.93
N PHE A 115 -4.11 13.26 10.47
CA PHE A 115 -3.33 12.24 11.16
C PHE A 115 -1.93 12.75 11.53
N PRO A 116 -1.28 12.16 12.55
CA PRO A 116 0.15 12.32 12.77
C PRO A 116 0.96 12.05 11.50
N ALA A 117 2.07 12.78 11.29
CA ALA A 117 2.90 12.61 10.10
C ALA A 117 3.41 11.17 9.90
N ALA A 118 3.66 10.44 11.00
CA ALA A 118 4.08 9.04 10.98
C ALA A 118 2.99 8.09 10.45
N ASN A 119 1.71 8.50 10.43
CA ASN A 119 0.61 7.68 9.97
C ASN A 119 0.36 7.79 8.47
N ARG A 120 0.99 8.75 7.76
CA ARG A 120 0.78 8.92 6.32
C ARG A 120 1.00 7.61 5.53
N PRO A 121 2.07 6.82 5.75
CA PRO A 121 2.22 5.55 5.04
C PRO A 121 1.17 4.51 5.43
N ILE A 122 0.67 4.55 6.67
CA ILE A 122 -0.39 3.66 7.17
C ILE A 122 -1.71 3.97 6.46
N VAL A 123 -2.04 5.26 6.32
CA VAL A 123 -3.22 5.72 5.58
C VAL A 123 -3.19 5.23 4.13
N VAL A 124 -2.01 5.27 3.48
CA VAL A 124 -1.86 4.73 2.13
C VAL A 124 -2.01 3.21 2.13
N ALA A 125 -1.33 2.48 3.04
CA ALA A 125 -1.42 1.02 3.15
C ALA A 125 -2.87 0.55 3.35
N ALA A 126 -3.65 1.26 4.17
CA ALA A 126 -5.06 0.96 4.45
C ALA A 126 -5.97 1.12 3.22
N GLN A 127 -5.56 1.92 2.23
CA GLN A 127 -6.29 2.14 0.98
C GLN A 127 -5.89 1.19 -0.15
N LEU A 128 -4.76 0.51 0.01
CA LEU A 128 -4.21 -0.37 -1.02
C LEU A 128 -4.71 -1.81 -0.84
N PRO A 129 -5.03 -2.53 -1.94
CA PRO A 129 -5.31 -3.96 -1.89
C PRO A 129 -4.03 -4.78 -1.63
N ASP A 130 -4.17 -6.11 -1.56
CA ASP A 130 -3.05 -7.05 -1.50
C ASP A 130 -2.54 -7.49 -2.89
N ARG A 131 -3.24 -7.08 -3.96
CA ARG A 131 -2.95 -7.43 -5.35
C ARG A 131 -2.80 -6.19 -6.20
N TYR A 132 -1.65 -6.08 -6.85
CA TYR A 132 -1.40 -5.09 -7.90
C TYR A 132 -1.30 -5.78 -9.27
N LEU A 133 -2.41 -5.78 -10.01
CA LEU A 133 -2.46 -6.44 -11.32
C LEU A 133 -1.66 -5.65 -12.36
N ILE A 134 -0.90 -6.35 -13.21
CA ILE A 134 -0.22 -5.74 -14.35
C ILE A 134 -0.72 -6.44 -15.61
N THR A 135 -1.23 -5.66 -16.56
CA THR A 135 -1.70 -6.18 -17.84
C THR A 135 -0.59 -6.92 -18.60
N PRO A 136 -0.92 -8.02 -19.32
CA PRO A 136 0.05 -8.81 -20.07
C PRO A 136 0.44 -8.16 -21.39
N ASP A 137 1.62 -8.54 -21.86
CA ASP A 137 2.10 -8.13 -23.18
C ASP A 137 1.46 -8.96 -24.28
N ASN A 138 1.62 -8.49 -25.52
CA ASN A 138 1.24 -9.21 -26.74
C ASN A 138 -0.27 -9.48 -26.90
N LEU A 139 -1.11 -8.78 -26.13
CA LEU A 139 -2.54 -8.70 -26.39
C LEU A 139 -2.88 -7.46 -27.21
N SER A 140 -3.94 -7.57 -28.02
CA SER A 140 -4.55 -6.40 -28.69
C SER A 140 -5.23 -5.49 -27.66
N ALA A 141 -5.47 -4.22 -28.04
CA ALA A 141 -6.19 -3.27 -27.20
C ALA A 141 -7.57 -3.79 -26.75
N ALA A 142 -8.32 -4.41 -27.66
CA ALA A 142 -9.64 -5.00 -27.35
C ALA A 142 -9.54 -6.14 -26.32
N GLN A 143 -8.55 -7.02 -26.45
CA GLN A 143 -8.33 -8.11 -25.49
C GLN A 143 -7.89 -7.58 -24.11
N LEU A 144 -7.08 -6.51 -24.08
CA LEU A 144 -6.69 -5.85 -22.83
C LEU A 144 -7.91 -5.26 -22.12
N LEU A 145 -8.79 -4.55 -22.84
CA LEU A 145 -10.01 -3.98 -22.27
C LEU A 145 -10.96 -5.06 -21.74
N GLN A 146 -11.14 -6.15 -22.50
CA GLN A 146 -11.97 -7.28 -22.06
C GLN A 146 -11.41 -7.92 -20.77
N GLY A 147 -10.11 -8.15 -20.70
CA GLY A 147 -9.48 -8.70 -19.50
C GLY A 147 -9.50 -7.75 -18.31
N ILE A 148 -9.38 -6.42 -18.53
CA ILE A 148 -9.58 -5.42 -17.49
C ILE A 148 -11.00 -5.50 -16.93
N GLU A 149 -12.01 -5.54 -17.80
CA GLU A 149 -13.41 -5.64 -17.36
C GLU A 149 -13.68 -6.92 -16.55
N LEU A 150 -13.12 -8.05 -16.99
CA LEU A 150 -13.19 -9.31 -16.24
C LEU A 150 -12.49 -9.20 -14.88
N ALA A 151 -11.29 -8.63 -14.83
CA ALA A 151 -10.54 -8.43 -13.59
C ALA A 151 -11.31 -7.53 -12.59
N LEU A 152 -11.93 -6.45 -13.08
CA LEU A 152 -12.78 -5.58 -12.28
C LEU A 152 -13.99 -6.33 -11.72
N SER A 153 -14.63 -7.20 -12.52
CA SER A 153 -15.76 -8.02 -12.05
C SER A 153 -15.36 -9.03 -10.96
N GLN A 154 -14.08 -9.41 -10.91
CA GLN A 154 -13.49 -10.28 -9.89
C GLN A 154 -12.95 -9.51 -8.68
N GLY A 155 -13.18 -8.20 -8.60
CA GLY A 155 -12.83 -7.36 -7.45
C GLY A 155 -11.40 -6.81 -7.46
N VAL A 156 -10.70 -6.84 -8.60
CA VAL A 156 -9.41 -6.14 -8.72
C VAL A 156 -9.64 -4.64 -8.58
N SER A 157 -8.96 -4.01 -7.61
CA SER A 157 -9.09 -2.59 -7.30
C SER A 157 -7.82 -1.77 -7.55
N LEU A 158 -6.72 -2.39 -7.97
CA LEU A 158 -5.48 -1.72 -8.37
C LEU A 158 -4.85 -2.44 -9.56
N LEU A 159 -4.64 -1.72 -10.67
CA LEU A 159 -4.07 -2.31 -11.88
C LEU A 159 -3.16 -1.36 -12.67
N GLN A 160 -2.16 -1.91 -13.36
CA GLN A 160 -1.23 -1.20 -14.23
C GLN A 160 -1.49 -1.54 -15.70
N LEU A 161 -1.64 -0.50 -16.53
CA LEU A 161 -1.70 -0.64 -17.98
C LEU A 161 -0.28 -0.62 -18.60
N ARG A 162 0.13 -1.76 -19.13
CA ARG A 162 1.37 -2.03 -19.82
C ARG A 162 1.02 -2.56 -21.20
N ALA A 163 1.42 -1.83 -22.23
CA ALA A 163 1.23 -2.24 -23.62
C ALA A 163 2.38 -1.67 -24.47
N PRO A 164 3.63 -2.12 -24.25
CA PRO A 164 4.82 -1.58 -24.93
C PRO A 164 4.80 -1.76 -26.45
N GLN A 165 3.97 -2.68 -26.95
CA GLN A 165 3.80 -2.98 -28.36
C GLN A 165 3.01 -1.89 -29.12
N LEU A 166 2.29 -1.02 -28.41
CA LEU A 166 1.44 0.00 -29.02
C LEU A 166 2.22 1.28 -29.31
N SER A 167 1.81 1.99 -30.37
CA SER A 167 2.28 3.36 -30.58
C SER A 167 1.76 4.30 -29.49
N VAL A 168 2.36 5.48 -29.35
CA VAL A 168 1.94 6.48 -28.36
C VAL A 168 0.46 6.85 -28.50
N SER A 169 -0.04 7.04 -29.74
CA SER A 169 -1.44 7.38 -29.99
C SER A 169 -2.39 6.22 -29.66
N GLN A 170 -2.00 4.99 -29.98
CA GLN A 170 -2.77 3.80 -29.64
C GLN A 170 -2.82 3.55 -28.13
N TYR A 171 -1.69 3.72 -27.45
CA TYR A 171 -1.63 3.60 -25.98
C TYR A 171 -2.50 4.66 -25.30
N ARG A 172 -2.47 5.91 -25.78
CA ARG A 172 -3.30 7.00 -25.23
C ARG A 172 -4.80 6.69 -25.35
N ALA A 173 -5.25 6.25 -26.53
CA ALA A 173 -6.64 5.84 -26.72
C ALA A 173 -7.03 4.68 -25.78
N LEU A 174 -6.20 3.65 -25.70
CA LEU A 174 -6.42 2.52 -24.78
C LEU A 174 -6.45 2.95 -23.31
N ALA A 175 -5.59 3.89 -22.91
CA ALA A 175 -5.54 4.39 -21.54
C ALA A 175 -6.79 5.20 -21.17
N GLU A 176 -7.34 6.00 -22.10
CA GLU A 176 -8.61 6.72 -21.90
C GLU A 176 -9.78 5.74 -21.69
N GLU A 177 -9.88 4.69 -22.51
CA GLU A 177 -10.92 3.66 -22.39
C GLU A 177 -10.76 2.85 -21.09
N ALA A 178 -9.54 2.41 -20.77
CA ALA A 178 -9.26 1.68 -19.54
C ALA A 178 -9.56 2.52 -18.28
N LEU A 179 -9.28 3.82 -18.31
CA LEU A 179 -9.59 4.73 -17.21
C LEU A 179 -11.10 4.87 -17.01
N SER A 180 -11.86 4.97 -18.10
CA SER A 180 -13.31 4.97 -18.04
C SER A 180 -13.87 3.69 -17.41
N LEU A 181 -13.31 2.52 -17.74
CA LEU A 181 -13.67 1.26 -17.10
C LEU A 181 -13.34 1.27 -15.60
N CYS A 182 -12.17 1.77 -15.21
CA CYS A 182 -11.72 1.72 -13.81
C CYS A 182 -12.43 2.71 -12.89
N THR A 183 -12.99 3.79 -13.44
CA THR A 183 -13.59 4.90 -12.64
C THR A 183 -14.62 4.38 -11.64
N GLY A 184 -14.42 4.69 -10.35
CA GLY A 184 -15.29 4.25 -9.24
C GLY A 184 -15.16 2.77 -8.85
N ARG A 185 -14.29 2.00 -9.51
CA ARG A 185 -14.10 0.56 -9.27
C ARG A 185 -12.67 0.19 -8.89
N ALA A 186 -11.68 0.83 -9.50
CA ALA A 186 -10.26 0.54 -9.30
C ALA A 186 -9.37 1.76 -9.57
N GLN A 187 -8.19 1.78 -8.96
CA GLN A 187 -7.12 2.69 -9.34
C GLN A 187 -6.35 2.15 -10.55
N LEU A 188 -6.42 2.88 -11.66
CA LEU A 188 -5.59 2.62 -12.84
C LEU A 188 -4.24 3.32 -12.68
N MET A 189 -3.16 2.57 -12.91
CA MET A 189 -1.78 3.06 -12.94
C MET A 189 -1.27 3.05 -14.38
N LEU A 190 -0.80 4.19 -14.86
CA LEU A 190 -0.23 4.35 -16.20
C LEU A 190 1.29 4.44 -16.15
N LYS A 191 1.92 4.26 -17.31
CA LYS A 191 3.36 4.39 -17.48
C LYS A 191 3.66 5.26 -18.69
N GLY A 192 4.65 6.14 -18.55
CA GLY A 192 5.03 7.05 -19.61
C GLY A 192 5.85 8.23 -19.10
N PRO A 193 6.10 9.24 -19.95
CA PRO A 193 6.76 10.47 -19.52
C PRO A 193 5.88 11.22 -18.52
N LEU A 194 6.48 11.72 -17.44
CA LEU A 194 5.75 12.31 -16.32
C LEU A 194 4.87 13.51 -16.70
N HIS A 195 5.26 14.27 -17.73
CA HIS A 195 4.46 15.41 -18.21
C HIS A 195 3.09 15.00 -18.78
N ALA A 196 2.91 13.75 -19.18
CA ALA A 196 1.63 13.25 -19.70
C ALA A 196 0.64 12.88 -18.59
N TRP A 197 1.05 12.88 -17.31
CA TRP A 197 0.18 12.47 -16.21
C TRP A 197 -1.07 13.37 -16.09
N GLY A 198 -0.90 14.68 -16.29
CA GLY A 198 -2.02 15.63 -16.25
C GLY A 198 -3.11 15.38 -17.31
N ASP A 199 -2.80 14.63 -18.37
CA ASP A 199 -3.75 14.32 -19.44
C ASP A 199 -4.76 13.23 -19.03
N PHE A 200 -4.53 12.54 -17.90
CA PHE A 200 -5.36 11.44 -17.41
C PHE A 200 -5.83 11.70 -15.96
N PRO A 201 -6.83 12.58 -15.75
CA PRO A 201 -7.34 12.87 -14.41
C PRO A 201 -7.82 11.62 -13.67
N GLY A 202 -7.35 11.41 -12.44
CA GLY A 202 -7.68 10.24 -11.62
C GLY A 202 -6.83 8.99 -11.89
N ALA A 203 -6.01 8.98 -12.94
CA ALA A 203 -5.00 7.93 -13.11
C ALA A 203 -3.83 8.15 -12.12
N GLY A 204 -3.25 7.05 -11.66
CA GLY A 204 -1.95 7.07 -11.01
C GLY A 204 -0.83 6.86 -12.02
N TRP A 205 0.41 7.09 -11.60
CA TRP A 205 1.59 6.99 -12.44
C TRP A 205 2.63 6.05 -11.84
N HIS A 206 3.20 5.17 -12.66
CA HIS A 206 4.24 4.24 -12.24
C HIS A 206 5.55 4.54 -12.97
N LEU A 207 6.52 5.04 -12.22
CA LEU A 207 7.86 5.38 -12.69
C LEU A 207 8.71 4.13 -12.88
N THR A 208 9.55 4.14 -13.91
CA THR A 208 10.71 3.22 -13.97
C THR A 208 11.77 3.59 -12.95
N ALA A 209 12.63 2.65 -12.59
CA ALA A 209 13.82 2.91 -11.76
C ALA A 209 14.71 4.05 -12.33
N ARG A 210 14.83 4.11 -13.67
CA ARG A 210 15.53 5.20 -14.37
C ARG A 210 14.87 6.55 -14.13
N GLN A 211 13.55 6.65 -14.33
CA GLN A 211 12.81 7.90 -14.11
C GLN A 211 12.85 8.33 -12.64
N LEU A 212 12.76 7.38 -11.71
CA LEU A 212 12.93 7.65 -10.29
C LEU A 212 14.31 8.27 -10.01
N SER A 213 15.37 7.72 -10.59
CA SER A 213 16.73 8.25 -10.44
C SER A 213 16.89 9.65 -11.07
N GLU A 214 16.27 9.90 -12.23
CA GLU A 214 16.31 11.19 -12.92
C GLU A 214 15.54 12.30 -12.17
N LEU A 215 14.51 11.92 -11.39
CA LEU A 215 13.68 12.84 -10.61
C LEU A 215 14.20 13.10 -9.19
N ALA A 216 15.21 12.33 -8.74
CA ALA A 216 15.82 12.51 -7.44
C ALA A 216 16.31 13.96 -7.26
N GLY A 217 15.85 14.63 -6.19
CA GLY A 217 16.18 16.02 -5.90
C GLY A 217 15.43 17.10 -6.71
N ALA A 218 14.72 16.74 -7.78
CA ALA A 218 13.94 17.70 -8.59
C ALA A 218 12.49 17.87 -8.08
N GLY A 219 11.98 16.89 -7.33
CA GLY A 219 10.59 16.83 -6.88
C GLY A 219 9.61 16.44 -8.00
N VAL A 220 8.38 16.13 -7.63
CA VAL A 220 7.30 15.77 -8.57
C VAL A 220 6.05 16.58 -8.29
N SER A 221 5.56 17.28 -9.31
CA SER A 221 4.21 17.86 -9.27
C SER A 221 3.19 16.75 -9.51
N ARG A 222 2.27 16.58 -8.55
CA ARG A 222 1.26 15.52 -8.57
C ARG A 222 -0.10 16.11 -8.97
N PRO A 223 -0.77 15.60 -10.02
CA PRO A 223 -2.18 15.84 -10.24
C PRO A 223 -3.00 15.37 -9.03
N ALA A 224 -4.13 16.03 -8.77
CA ALA A 224 -5.01 15.66 -7.66
C ALA A 224 -5.57 14.24 -7.84
N GLY A 225 -5.52 13.44 -6.77
CA GLY A 225 -6.18 12.13 -6.69
C GLY A 225 -5.46 10.95 -7.36
N GLY A 226 -4.27 11.15 -7.95
CA GLY A 226 -3.49 10.05 -8.54
C GLY A 226 -2.40 9.52 -7.61
N LEU A 227 -2.28 8.19 -7.49
CA LEU A 227 -1.16 7.55 -6.81
C LEU A 227 0.13 7.69 -7.64
N LEU A 228 1.28 7.84 -6.99
CA LEU A 228 2.60 7.78 -7.60
C LEU A 228 3.38 6.58 -7.05
N ALA A 229 3.85 5.73 -7.96
CA ALA A 229 4.64 4.56 -7.62
C ALA A 229 5.91 4.46 -8.46
N ALA A 230 6.82 3.57 -8.08
CA ALA A 230 8.00 3.27 -8.88
C ALA A 230 8.40 1.79 -8.81
N SER A 231 9.10 1.36 -9.85
CA SER A 231 9.85 0.10 -9.84
C SER A 231 11.17 0.30 -9.09
N CYS A 232 11.42 -0.54 -8.09
CA CYS A 232 12.65 -0.58 -7.32
C CYS A 232 13.26 -1.99 -7.33
N HIS A 233 14.57 -2.04 -7.26
CA HIS A 233 15.37 -3.27 -7.34
C HIS A 233 16.40 -3.38 -6.21
N ASP A 234 16.71 -2.29 -5.52
CA ASP A 234 17.73 -2.26 -4.47
C ASP A 234 17.43 -1.22 -3.37
N ALA A 235 18.26 -1.21 -2.33
CA ALA A 235 18.13 -0.29 -1.19
C ALA A 235 18.25 1.20 -1.58
N ARG A 236 19.05 1.52 -2.61
CA ARG A 236 19.26 2.89 -3.07
C ARG A 236 17.98 3.41 -3.72
N GLU A 237 17.36 2.61 -4.58
CA GLU A 237 16.10 2.98 -5.24
C GLU A 237 14.95 3.11 -4.23
N LEU A 238 14.90 2.26 -3.20
CA LEU A 238 13.95 2.43 -2.09
C LEU A 238 14.18 3.74 -1.32
N ALA A 239 15.42 4.13 -1.08
CA ALA A 239 15.74 5.42 -0.45
C ALA A 239 15.28 6.61 -1.31
N LEU A 240 15.49 6.55 -2.63
CA LEU A 240 15.02 7.57 -3.58
C LEU A 240 13.49 7.64 -3.62
N ALA A 241 12.82 6.48 -3.61
CA ALA A 241 11.37 6.40 -3.54
C ALA A 241 10.81 7.05 -2.26
N ALA A 242 11.50 6.82 -1.13
CA ALA A 242 11.12 7.43 0.14
C ALA A 242 11.32 8.96 0.14
N GLU A 243 12.44 9.44 -0.39
CA GLU A 243 12.75 10.87 -0.52
C GLU A 243 11.73 11.59 -1.42
N LEU A 244 11.34 10.97 -2.54
CA LEU A 244 10.35 11.53 -3.46
C LEU A 244 8.91 11.45 -2.91
N GLY A 245 8.71 10.79 -1.77
CA GLY A 245 7.41 10.62 -1.14
C GLY A 245 6.44 9.83 -2.01
N LEU A 246 6.89 8.73 -2.62
CA LEU A 246 6.02 7.81 -3.36
C LEU A 246 4.93 7.23 -2.45
N ASP A 247 3.79 6.88 -3.03
CA ASP A 247 2.69 6.25 -2.30
C ASP A 247 2.95 4.75 -2.11
N PHE A 248 3.55 4.09 -3.10
CA PHE A 248 4.03 2.71 -2.97
C PHE A 248 5.13 2.40 -3.99
N VAL A 249 5.74 1.21 -3.86
CA VAL A 249 6.72 0.70 -4.84
C VAL A 249 6.41 -0.73 -5.24
N THR A 250 7.02 -1.19 -6.33
CA THR A 250 7.23 -2.62 -6.56
C THR A 250 8.69 -2.97 -6.31
N LEU A 251 8.96 -4.03 -5.55
CA LEU A 251 10.30 -4.57 -5.33
C LEU A 251 10.48 -5.89 -6.09
N SER A 252 11.44 -5.94 -7.02
CA SER A 252 11.55 -7.06 -7.97
C SER A 252 12.97 -7.25 -8.53
N PRO A 253 13.26 -8.41 -9.17
CA PRO A 253 12.47 -9.64 -9.13
C PRO A 253 12.74 -10.43 -7.85
N VAL A 254 11.68 -10.95 -7.19
CA VAL A 254 11.83 -11.78 -5.98
C VAL A 254 12.19 -13.22 -6.33
N GLN A 255 11.59 -13.78 -7.39
CA GLN A 255 11.88 -15.10 -7.92
C GLN A 255 12.35 -14.99 -9.38
N PRO A 256 12.97 -16.04 -9.96
CA PRO A 256 13.26 -16.07 -11.39
C PRO A 256 12.00 -15.78 -12.21
N THR A 257 12.11 -14.93 -13.22
CA THR A 257 10.98 -14.54 -14.06
C THR A 257 11.26 -14.91 -15.50
N GLN A 258 10.23 -15.33 -16.24
CA GLN A 258 10.37 -15.52 -17.68
C GLN A 258 10.41 -14.18 -18.45
N THR A 259 9.97 -13.09 -17.82
CA THR A 259 9.98 -11.74 -18.43
C THR A 259 11.38 -11.14 -18.47
N HIS A 260 12.22 -11.46 -17.47
CA HIS A 260 13.61 -11.04 -17.33
C HIS A 260 14.46 -12.20 -16.77
N PRO A 261 14.79 -13.22 -17.58
CA PRO A 261 15.50 -14.41 -17.13
C PRO A 261 16.96 -14.17 -16.76
N GLU A 262 17.56 -13.10 -17.25
CA GLU A 262 18.96 -12.70 -17.02
C GLU A 262 19.21 -12.03 -15.66
N VAL A 263 18.15 -11.55 -14.99
CA VAL A 263 18.28 -10.82 -13.73
C VAL A 263 18.34 -11.80 -12.55
N GLN A 264 19.40 -11.69 -11.74
CA GLN A 264 19.50 -12.47 -10.51
C GLN A 264 18.39 -12.05 -9.53
N PRO A 265 17.55 -12.99 -9.06
CA PRO A 265 16.47 -12.66 -8.15
C PRO A 265 16.99 -12.24 -6.77
N LEU A 266 16.28 -11.33 -6.13
CA LEU A 266 16.55 -10.89 -4.75
C LEU A 266 16.41 -12.05 -3.77
N GLY A 267 15.39 -12.89 -3.97
CA GLY A 267 14.97 -13.88 -3.00
C GLY A 267 14.20 -13.26 -1.83
N TRP A 268 13.37 -14.07 -1.18
CA TRP A 268 12.47 -13.64 -0.10
C TRP A 268 13.18 -13.02 1.10
N ALA A 269 14.31 -13.61 1.54
CA ALA A 269 15.04 -13.10 2.70
C ALA A 269 15.64 -11.70 2.46
N ASN A 270 16.24 -11.49 1.30
CA ASN A 270 16.79 -10.18 0.94
C ASN A 270 15.67 -9.15 0.73
N ALA A 271 14.56 -9.54 0.10
CA ALA A 271 13.39 -8.67 -0.04
C ALA A 271 12.87 -8.22 1.33
N ALA A 272 12.69 -9.14 2.28
CA ALA A 272 12.26 -8.81 3.64
C ALA A 272 13.27 -7.88 4.35
N GLN A 273 14.58 -8.12 4.20
CA GLN A 273 15.61 -7.26 4.78
C GLN A 273 15.56 -5.84 4.21
N LEU A 274 15.32 -5.69 2.91
CA LEU A 274 15.17 -4.37 2.27
C LEU A 274 13.93 -3.62 2.80
N LEU A 275 12.82 -4.32 3.02
CA LEU A 275 11.58 -3.72 3.50
C LEU A 275 11.63 -3.30 4.98
N GLN A 276 12.47 -3.92 5.81
CA GLN A 276 12.61 -3.54 7.23
C GLN A 276 12.98 -2.06 7.45
N GLY A 277 13.63 -1.43 6.47
CA GLY A 277 14.04 -0.01 6.50
C GLY A 277 13.17 0.91 5.64
N PHE A 278 12.09 0.41 5.05
CA PHE A 278 11.26 1.15 4.10
C PHE A 278 9.86 1.37 4.68
N ASN A 279 9.47 2.63 4.84
CA ASN A 279 8.24 2.99 5.55
C ASN A 279 6.98 3.01 4.68
N GLN A 280 7.12 2.94 3.35
CA GLN A 280 6.00 2.98 2.42
C GLN A 280 5.55 1.56 2.02
N PRO A 281 4.30 1.39 1.59
CA PRO A 281 3.82 0.13 1.01
C PRO A 281 4.71 -0.35 -0.15
N ALA A 282 4.99 -1.65 -0.17
CA ALA A 282 5.72 -2.30 -1.24
C ALA A 282 4.97 -3.55 -1.71
N TYR A 283 4.81 -3.70 -3.02
CA TYR A 283 4.37 -4.94 -3.63
C TYR A 283 5.58 -5.75 -4.09
N LEU A 284 5.64 -7.02 -3.71
CA LEU A 284 6.65 -7.92 -4.24
C LEU A 284 6.27 -8.35 -5.65
N LEU A 285 7.23 -8.34 -6.57
CA LEU A 285 7.00 -8.66 -7.98
C LEU A 285 8.10 -9.58 -8.52
N GLY A 286 7.72 -10.40 -9.50
CA GLY A 286 8.63 -11.26 -10.26
C GLY A 286 8.47 -12.72 -9.88
N GLY A 287 7.76 -13.47 -10.73
CA GLY A 287 7.48 -14.90 -10.54
C GLY A 287 6.42 -15.20 -9.48
N LEU A 288 5.67 -14.20 -9.03
CA LEU A 288 4.69 -14.33 -7.94
C LEU A 288 3.25 -14.34 -8.46
N GLY A 289 2.36 -14.97 -7.69
CA GLY A 289 0.92 -14.98 -7.92
C GLY A 289 0.12 -14.94 -6.62
N ALA A 290 -1.20 -15.16 -6.70
CA ALA A 290 -2.10 -15.09 -5.54
C ALA A 290 -1.70 -16.03 -4.39
N VAL A 291 -1.04 -17.16 -4.69
CA VAL A 291 -0.56 -18.13 -3.69
C VAL A 291 0.57 -17.60 -2.81
N ASP A 292 1.25 -16.53 -3.23
CA ASP A 292 2.40 -15.94 -2.52
C ASP A 292 2.01 -14.79 -1.58
N ILE A 293 0.73 -14.40 -1.53
CA ILE A 293 0.24 -13.23 -0.79
C ILE A 293 0.56 -13.31 0.71
N GLU A 294 0.27 -14.44 1.35
CA GLU A 294 0.51 -14.60 2.79
C GLU A 294 2.00 -14.46 3.13
N ARG A 295 2.87 -15.03 2.29
CA ARG A 295 4.32 -14.91 2.43
C ARG A 295 4.81 -13.48 2.21
N ALA A 296 4.16 -12.73 1.31
CA ALA A 296 4.45 -11.31 1.10
C ALA A 296 4.14 -10.50 2.36
N TRP A 297 2.99 -10.71 3.00
CA TRP A 297 2.65 -10.05 4.27
C TRP A 297 3.66 -10.37 5.38
N GLN A 298 4.04 -11.64 5.54
CA GLN A 298 5.06 -12.06 6.51
C GLN A 298 6.45 -11.45 6.23
N SER A 299 6.70 -11.02 4.99
CA SER A 299 7.94 -10.35 4.59
C SER A 299 7.88 -8.82 4.75
N GLY A 300 6.78 -8.27 5.26
CA GLY A 300 6.55 -6.83 5.44
C GLY A 300 6.05 -6.11 4.18
N ALA A 301 5.58 -6.84 3.17
CA ALA A 301 5.02 -6.28 1.95
C ALA A 301 3.51 -6.05 2.07
N GLN A 302 3.00 -5.07 1.32
CA GLN A 302 1.56 -4.84 1.14
C GLN A 302 0.86 -6.05 0.53
N GLY A 303 1.57 -6.73 -0.39
CA GLY A 303 1.09 -7.91 -1.10
C GLY A 303 1.95 -8.19 -2.32
N VAL A 304 1.33 -8.70 -3.38
CA VAL A 304 2.03 -9.11 -4.62
C VAL A 304 1.57 -8.28 -5.82
N ALA A 305 2.50 -7.99 -6.71
CA ALA A 305 2.19 -7.55 -8.07
C ALA A 305 2.50 -8.67 -9.05
N GLY A 306 1.70 -8.76 -10.12
CA GLY A 306 1.82 -9.88 -11.05
C GLY A 306 1.14 -9.62 -12.38
N ILE A 307 1.65 -10.31 -13.41
CA ILE A 307 1.05 -10.36 -14.75
C ILE A 307 0.23 -11.63 -14.86
N ARG A 308 0.81 -12.71 -15.38
CA ARG A 308 0.12 -14.00 -15.60
C ARG A 308 -0.41 -14.65 -14.32
N GLY A 309 0.26 -14.44 -13.19
CA GLY A 309 -0.18 -15.00 -11.91
C GLY A 309 -1.43 -14.34 -11.30
N LEU A 310 -1.89 -13.22 -11.88
CA LEU A 310 -3.05 -12.47 -11.42
C LEU A 310 -4.04 -12.11 -12.55
N TRP A 311 -3.63 -12.19 -13.81
CA TRP A 311 -4.48 -11.89 -14.96
C TRP A 311 -5.57 -12.96 -15.11
N PRO A 312 -6.84 -12.57 -15.30
CA PRO A 312 -7.91 -13.54 -15.47
C PRO A 312 -7.78 -14.27 -16.81
N ASP A 313 -8.05 -15.57 -16.79
CA ASP A 313 -8.11 -16.43 -17.99
C ASP A 313 -9.33 -16.12 -18.88
#